data_AF-A0A7S3CT07-F1
#
_entry.id   AF-A0A7S3CT07-F1
#
_cell.length_a   1.000
_cell.length_b   1.000
_cell.length_c   1.000
_cell.angle_alpha   90.00
_cell.angle_beta   90.00
_cell.angle_gamma   90.00
#
_symmetry.space_group_name_H-M   'P 1'
#
loop_
_entity.id
_entity.type
_entity.pdbx_description
1 polymer ?
#
loop_
_entity_poly.entity_id
_entity_poly.type
_entity_poly.pdbx_seq_one_letter_code
_entity_poly.pdbx_strand_id
1 'polypeptide(L)'
;GQEEDGKEPKERKKIRLTKEQVYRIWLSTLKDVPDDYDFVITSQQDRFPKGSQVYLCYGRMSNRDALKRYGFCLTQNKYNNINIKLRLEQNDPDFRYRK
;
A
#
# COMPACT_ATOMS: atom_id res chain seq x y z
N GLY A 1 -47.40 15.27 -19.44
CA GLY A 1 -46.28 15.10 -18.51
C GLY A 1 -46.04 13.62 -18.39
N GLN A 2 -44.87 13.16 -18.83
CA GLN A 2 -44.47 11.76 -18.71
C GLN A 2 -43.66 11.65 -17.41
N GLU A 3 -44.15 10.84 -16.48
CA GLU A 3 -43.43 10.44 -15.27
C GLU A 3 -42.27 9.52 -15.68
N GLU A 4 -41.04 9.97 -15.44
CA GLU A 4 -39.86 9.10 -15.52
C GLU A 4 -39.76 8.30 -14.22
N ASP A 5 -40.18 7.04 -14.29
CA ASP A 5 -39.96 6.05 -13.23
C ASP A 5 -38.46 5.82 -13.03
N GLY A 6 -37.98 6.22 -11.85
CA GLY A 6 -36.62 6.03 -11.39
C GLY A 6 -36.25 4.54 -11.32
N LYS A 7 -35.29 4.13 -12.16
CA LYS A 7 -34.64 2.82 -12.02
C LYS A 7 -33.66 2.87 -10.85
N GLU A 8 -34.06 2.26 -9.73
CA GLU A 8 -33.20 1.99 -8.59
C GLU A 8 -31.91 1.23 -8.98
N PRO A 9 -30.77 1.50 -8.33
CA PRO A 9 -29.52 0.83 -8.63
C PRO A 9 -29.62 -0.66 -8.29
N LYS A 10 -29.55 -1.52 -9.32
CA LYS A 10 -29.54 -2.98 -9.17
C LYS A 10 -28.43 -3.40 -8.20
N GLU A 11 -28.85 -3.93 -7.05
CA GLU A 11 -27.99 -4.47 -6.00
C GLU A 11 -27.04 -5.51 -6.61
N ARG A 12 -25.73 -5.23 -6.61
CA ARG A 12 -24.71 -6.14 -7.13
C ARG A 12 -24.64 -7.37 -6.22
N LYS A 13 -25.36 -8.43 -6.57
CA LYS A 13 -25.23 -9.74 -5.91
C LYS A 13 -23.76 -10.14 -5.91
N LYS A 14 -23.17 -10.28 -4.71
CA LYS A 14 -21.80 -10.80 -4.54
C LYS A 14 -21.79 -12.27 -4.96
N ILE A 15 -21.42 -12.54 -6.22
CA ILE A 15 -21.25 -13.90 -6.73
C ILE A 15 -20.10 -14.54 -5.94
N ARG A 16 -20.41 -15.57 -5.14
CA ARG A 16 -19.40 -16.39 -4.47
C ARG A 16 -18.95 -17.48 -5.44
N LEU A 17 -17.75 -17.34 -5.98
CA LEU A 17 -17.13 -18.31 -6.87
C LEU A 17 -16.56 -19.48 -6.06
N THR A 18 -16.60 -20.68 -6.63
CA THR A 18 -15.90 -21.84 -6.06
C THR A 18 -14.39 -21.73 -6.26
N LYS A 19 -13.59 -22.48 -5.49
CA LYS A 19 -12.11 -22.47 -5.61
C LYS A 19 -11.65 -22.79 -7.04
N GLU A 20 -12.24 -23.80 -7.68
CA GLU A 20 -11.98 -24.15 -9.09
C GLU A 20 -12.31 -23.03 -10.06
N GLN A 21 -13.42 -22.32 -9.86
CA GLN A 21 -13.79 -21.20 -10.73
C GLN A 21 -12.80 -20.04 -10.62
N VAL A 22 -12.37 -19.70 -9.39
CA VAL A 22 -11.33 -18.69 -9.15
C VAL A 22 -10.01 -19.11 -9.79
N TYR A 23 -9.62 -20.38 -9.65
CA TYR A 23 -8.40 -20.90 -10.24
C TYR A 23 -8.42 -20.84 -11.78
N ARG A 24 -9.55 -21.16 -12.42
CA ARG A 24 -9.71 -21.03 -13.89
C ARG A 24 -9.61 -19.59 -14.37
N ILE A 25 -10.21 -18.66 -13.64
CA ILE A 25 -10.12 -17.22 -13.95
C ILE A 25 -8.65 -16.79 -13.87
N TRP A 26 -7.94 -17.16 -12.79
CA TRP A 26 -6.52 -16.86 -12.62
C TRP A 26 -5.65 -17.41 -13.76
N LEU A 27 -5.87 -18.67 -14.15
CA LEU A 27 -5.19 -19.29 -15.30
C LEU A 27 -5.46 -18.54 -16.61
N SER A 28 -6.72 -18.16 -16.86
CA SER A 28 -7.05 -17.40 -18.08
C SER A 28 -6.41 -16.01 -18.09
N THR A 29 -6.34 -15.33 -16.94
CA THR A 29 -5.72 -13.99 -16.85
C THR A 29 -4.22 -14.02 -17.03
N LEU A 30 -3.56 -15.12 -16.69
CA LEU A 30 -2.12 -15.27 -16.87
C LEU A 30 -1.71 -15.73 -18.28
N LYS A 31 -2.64 -16.29 -19.05
CA LYS A 31 -2.34 -16.87 -20.38
C LYS A 31 -1.75 -15.85 -21.36
N ASP A 32 -2.17 -14.59 -21.23
CA ASP A 32 -1.77 -13.51 -22.15
C ASP A 32 -0.65 -12.62 -21.58
N VAL A 33 -0.11 -12.94 -20.40
CA VAL A 33 0.99 -12.19 -19.78
C VAL A 33 2.30 -12.63 -20.44
N PRO A 34 3.09 -11.72 -21.04
CA PRO A 34 4.39 -12.07 -21.62
C PRO A 34 5.35 -12.63 -20.56
N ASP A 35 6.20 -13.58 -20.95
CA ASP A 35 7.17 -14.24 -20.07
C ASP A 35 8.11 -13.24 -19.37
N ASP A 36 8.36 -12.08 -19.97
CA ASP A 36 9.17 -10.99 -19.39
C ASP A 36 8.60 -10.42 -18.08
N TYR A 37 7.33 -10.68 -17.79
CA TYR A 37 6.66 -10.29 -16.55
C TYR A 37 6.54 -11.43 -15.53
N ASP A 38 7.12 -12.60 -15.82
CA ASP A 38 7.16 -13.71 -14.87
C ASP A 38 8.34 -13.50 -13.90
N PHE A 39 8.05 -12.89 -12.74
CA PHE A 39 9.07 -12.65 -11.72
C PHE A 39 9.04 -13.76 -10.66
N VAL A 40 10.08 -14.60 -10.67
CA VAL A 40 10.31 -15.57 -9.60
C VAL A 40 11.08 -14.91 -8.46
N ILE A 41 10.41 -14.62 -7.35
CA ILE A 41 11.06 -14.11 -6.14
C ILE A 41 11.58 -15.32 -5.34
N THR A 42 12.88 -15.59 -5.45
CA THR A 42 13.55 -16.63 -4.66
C THR A 42 14.13 -16.02 -3.38
N SER A 43 13.58 -16.39 -2.22
CA SER A 43 14.20 -16.19 -0.91
C SER A 43 15.26 -17.27 -0.69
N GLN A 44 16.52 -16.88 -0.42
CA GLN A 44 17.60 -17.86 -0.19
C GLN A 44 17.53 -18.54 1.18
N GLN A 45 16.72 -18.03 2.12
CA GLN A 45 16.80 -18.44 3.54
C GLN A 45 15.45 -18.74 4.19
N ASP A 46 14.38 -18.04 3.83
CA ASP A 46 13.06 -18.26 4.43
C ASP A 46 12.14 -19.04 3.49
N ARG A 47 11.82 -20.28 3.88
CA ARG A 47 10.73 -21.05 3.28
C ARG A 47 9.42 -20.62 3.93
N PHE A 48 8.59 -19.87 3.22
CA PHE A 48 7.28 -19.48 3.72
C PHE A 48 6.31 -20.68 3.72
N PRO A 49 5.49 -20.88 4.77
CA PRO A 49 4.50 -21.95 4.79
C PRO A 49 3.46 -21.76 3.67
N LYS A 50 3.03 -22.84 3.03
CA LYS A 50 2.00 -22.81 1.96
C LYS A 50 0.72 -22.12 2.47
N GLY A 51 0.27 -21.11 1.74
CA GLY A 51 -0.91 -20.31 2.09
C GLY A 51 -0.60 -19.07 2.95
N SER A 52 0.66 -18.85 3.32
CA SER A 52 1.07 -17.62 4.01
C SER A 52 1.22 -16.47 3.02
N GLN A 53 0.88 -15.26 3.47
CA GLN A 53 1.18 -14.05 2.73
C GLN A 53 2.67 -13.71 2.87
N VAL A 54 3.33 -13.50 1.73
CA VAL A 54 4.72 -13.05 1.68
C VAL A 54 4.75 -11.53 1.67
N TYR A 55 5.50 -10.95 2.60
CA TYR A 55 5.66 -9.50 2.71
C TYR A 55 7.06 -9.10 2.24
N LEU A 56 7.14 -7.93 1.60
CA LEU A 56 8.40 -7.33 1.17
C LEU A 56 8.76 -6.15 2.08
N CYS A 57 10.06 -5.93 2.25
CA CYS A 57 10.56 -4.76 2.97
C CYS A 57 10.57 -3.55 2.03
N TYR A 58 9.80 -2.51 2.37
CA TYR A 58 9.73 -1.25 1.62
C TYR A 58 10.91 -0.29 1.92
N GLY A 59 11.92 -0.77 2.65
CA GLY A 59 13.08 0.02 3.05
C GLY A 59 12.88 0.84 4.32
N ARG A 60 13.77 1.83 4.53
CA ARG A 60 13.83 2.64 5.77
C ARG A 60 12.91 3.86 5.62
N MET A 61 11.60 3.66 5.83
CA MET A 61 10.60 4.71 5.65
C MET A 61 9.90 5.06 6.97
N SER A 62 9.69 6.36 7.22
CA SER A 62 8.85 6.84 8.32
C SER A 62 7.38 6.56 8.04
N ASN A 63 6.53 6.54 9.08
CA ASN A 63 5.08 6.41 8.86
C ASN A 63 4.50 7.56 8.06
N ARG A 64 5.11 8.76 8.13
CA ARG A 64 4.73 9.91 7.30
C ARG A 64 4.93 9.60 5.82
N ASP A 65 6.07 9.04 5.45
CA ASP A 65 6.38 8.71 4.05
C ASP A 65 5.54 7.54 3.55
N ALA A 66 5.37 6.51 4.39
CA ALA A 66 4.54 5.35 4.06
C ALA A 66 3.07 5.76 3.82
N LEU A 67 2.54 6.62 4.68
CA LEU A 67 1.17 7.12 4.56
C LEU A 67 1.00 7.99 3.31
N LYS A 68 1.98 8.85 3.00
CA LYS A 68 1.93 9.73 1.82
C LYS A 68 2.04 8.96 0.49
N ARG A 69 2.85 7.90 0.43
CA ARG A 69 3.13 7.17 -0.83
C ARG A 69 2.21 5.97 -1.04
N TYR A 70 1.82 5.28 0.02
CA TYR A 70 1.11 4.00 -0.05
C TYR A 70 -0.21 3.96 0.73
N GLY A 71 -0.50 4.97 1.54
CA GLY A 71 -1.77 5.06 2.27
C GLY A 71 -1.88 4.16 3.50
N PHE A 72 -0.76 3.66 4.04
CA PHE A 72 -0.75 2.89 5.29
C PHE A 72 0.30 3.38 6.28
N CYS A 73 0.14 2.99 7.55
CA CYS A 73 1.15 3.20 8.58
C CYS A 73 1.36 1.90 9.38
N LEU A 74 2.56 1.72 9.93
CA LEU A 74 2.89 0.58 10.79
C LEU A 74 2.83 1.03 12.25
N THR A 75 2.15 0.27 13.10
CA THR A 75 2.01 0.57 14.54
C THR A 75 3.36 0.66 15.26
N GLN A 76 4.28 -0.25 14.94
CA GLN A 76 5.63 -0.28 15.52
C GLN A 76 6.70 -0.02 14.45
N ASN A 77 6.73 1.21 13.92
CA ASN A 77 7.75 1.59 12.94
C ASN A 77 9.02 2.12 13.63
N LYS A 78 10.12 1.35 13.54
CA LYS A 78 11.45 1.75 14.04
C LYS A 78 11.98 3.03 13.40
N TYR A 79 11.59 3.34 12.18
CA TYR A 79 12.07 4.49 11.41
C TYR A 79 11.17 5.71 11.53
N ASN A 80 10.24 5.72 12.49
CA ASN A 80 9.38 6.86 12.71
C ASN A 80 10.19 8.05 13.21
N ASN A 81 9.87 9.25 12.70
CA ASN A 81 10.57 10.47 13.04
C ASN A 81 9.62 11.68 13.08
N ILE A 82 10.07 12.75 13.73
CA ILE A 82 9.37 14.03 13.80
C ILE A 82 10.39 15.13 13.49
N ASN A 83 10.00 16.06 12.63
CA ASN A 83 10.83 17.19 12.26
C ASN A 83 10.47 18.39 13.13
N ILE A 84 11.44 18.92 13.88
CA ILE A 84 11.26 20.12 14.69
C ILE A 84 11.85 21.30 13.91
N LYS A 85 10.99 22.26 13.53
CA LYS A 85 11.43 23.49 12.87
C LYS A 85 11.62 24.58 13.92
N LEU A 86 12.87 24.88 14.23
CA LEU A 86 13.22 25.98 15.12
C LEU A 86 13.28 27.27 14.30
N ARG A 87 12.48 28.26 14.70
CA ARG A 87 12.64 29.65 14.25
C ARG A 87 13.33 30.40 15.37
N LEU A 88 14.38 31.12 15.00
CA LEU A 88 15.16 31.91 15.93
C LEU A 88 14.77 33.36 15.66
N GLU A 89 14.25 34.03 16.68
CA GLU A 89 13.81 35.41 16.57
C GLU A 89 15.03 36.32 16.42
N GLN A 90 15.03 37.17 15.39
CA GLN A 90 16.17 38.04 15.09
C GLN A 90 16.42 39.10 16.18
N ASN A 91 15.41 39.36 17.02
CA ASN A 91 15.47 40.33 18.12
C ASN A 91 15.92 39.72 19.45
N ASP A 92 16.35 38.46 19.48
CA ASP A 92 16.84 37.83 20.70
C ASP A 92 18.23 38.42 21.08
N PRO A 93 18.35 39.10 22.24
CA PRO A 93 19.60 39.75 22.66
C PRO A 93 20.77 38.76 22.83
N ASP A 94 20.50 37.47 23.09
CA ASP A 94 21.52 36.42 23.22
C ASP A 94 21.97 35.84 21.86
N PHE A 95 21.31 36.21 20.77
CA PHE A 95 21.63 35.72 19.42
C PHE A 95 22.90 36.34 18.81
N ARG A 96 23.48 37.36 19.47
CA ARG A 96 24.68 38.10 19.00
C ARG A 96 25.97 37.27 18.90
N TYR A 97 26.03 36.06 19.46
CA TYR A 97 27.30 35.33 19.66
C TYR A 97 27.55 34.11 18.77
N ARG A 98 26.71 33.82 17.76
CA ARG A 98 27.06 32.80 16.75
C ARG A 98 27.86 33.46 15.62
N LYS A 99 29.19 33.45 15.74
CA LYS A 99 30.13 33.72 14.63
C LYS A 99 30.15 32.55 13.65
#